data_AF-A0A841E8G6-F1
#
_entry.id   AF-A0A841E8G6-F1
#
_cell.length_a   1.000
_cell.length_b   1.000
_cell.length_c   1.000
_cell.angle_alpha   90.00
_cell.angle_beta   90.00
_cell.angle_gamma   90.00
#
_symmetry.space_group_name_H-M   'P 1'
#
loop_
_entity.id
_entity.type
_entity.pdbx_description
1 polymer ?
#
loop_
_entity_poly.entity_id
_entity_poly.type
_entity_poly.pdbx_seq_one_letter_code
_entity_poly.pdbx_strand_id
1 'polypeptide(L)'
;MIVWTMDGPTVCVEAVITGSTSQGWTGRLFGVEPPEAFGNDVQAVRTALAAQVWAMVQDGVVSVPSATVDSVRIFATTVYEYSRTGEHSGAAVSVPCVADRFPKGWKAAAATPHEGLQLTAVGPTFGEARDALATQLLMALEVGVETVPSDWGGLSLMMRTRKTYQATAL
;
A
#
# COMPACT_ATOMS: atom_id res chain seq x y z
N MET A 1 6.67 5.06 19.39
CA MET A 1 7.78 4.38 18.70
C MET A 1 7.27 3.88 17.36
N ILE A 2 7.95 4.25 16.27
CA ILE A 2 7.66 3.77 14.91
C ILE A 2 8.11 2.32 14.82
N VAL A 3 7.35 1.49 14.12
CA VAL A 3 7.75 0.11 13.81
C VAL A 3 8.65 0.15 12.56
N TRP A 4 9.91 -0.22 12.74
CA TRP A 4 10.91 -0.25 11.67
C TRP A 4 11.74 -1.54 11.74
N THR A 5 12.34 -1.90 10.61
CA THR A 5 13.28 -3.03 10.49
C THR A 5 14.47 -2.65 9.62
N MET A 6 15.56 -3.39 9.76
CA MET A 6 16.73 -3.28 8.88
C MET A 6 16.73 -4.39 7.85
N ASP A 7 17.00 -4.04 6.59
CA ASP A 7 17.29 -4.97 5.49
C ASP A 7 18.62 -4.54 4.83
N GLY A 8 19.74 -5.07 5.35
CA GLY A 8 21.07 -4.58 5.02
C GLY A 8 21.23 -3.09 5.40
N PRO A 9 21.72 -2.22 4.50
CA PRO A 9 21.81 -0.78 4.74
C PRO A 9 20.49 -0.04 4.50
N THR A 10 19.35 -0.74 4.49
CA THR A 10 18.02 -0.15 4.23
C THR A 10 17.19 -0.11 5.51
N VAL A 11 16.74 1.08 5.91
CA VAL A 11 15.71 1.23 6.93
C VAL A 11 14.35 1.00 6.28
N CYS A 12 13.59 0.04 6.78
CA CYS A 12 12.27 -0.33 6.29
C CYS A 12 11.19 0.12 7.27
N VAL A 13 10.17 0.84 6.78
CA VAL A 13 9.04 1.28 7.61
C VAL A 13 7.71 1.01 6.90
N GLU A 14 6.68 0.76 7.71
CA GLU A 14 5.30 0.66 7.27
C GLU A 14 4.63 2.04 7.34
N ALA A 15 3.80 2.33 6.34
CA ALA A 15 2.99 3.53 6.25
C ALA A 15 1.58 3.19 5.76
N VAL A 16 0.59 3.93 6.24
CA VAL A 16 -0.76 3.92 5.70
C VAL A 16 -0.96 5.21 4.94
N ILE A 17 -1.41 5.13 3.70
CA ILE A 17 -1.73 6.28 2.87
C ILE A 17 -3.19 6.20 2.45
N THR A 18 -3.97 7.17 2.92
CA THR A 18 -5.40 7.30 2.65
C THR A 18 -5.63 8.50 1.74
N GLY A 19 -6.47 8.31 0.72
CA GLY A 19 -6.87 9.38 -0.18
C GLY A 19 -8.38 9.53 -0.15
N SER A 20 -8.90 10.43 0.69
CA SER A 20 -10.30 10.87 0.57
C SER A 20 -10.58 12.12 1.41
N THR A 21 -9.85 13.20 1.21
CA THR A 21 -10.34 14.52 1.65
C THR A 21 -10.20 15.52 0.51
N SER A 22 -11.00 16.59 0.55
CA SER A 22 -10.85 17.76 -0.33
C SER A 22 -9.46 18.43 -0.23
N GLN A 23 -8.62 17.99 0.71
CA GLN A 23 -7.28 18.50 1.00
C GLN A 23 -6.16 17.65 0.39
N GLY A 24 -6.47 16.54 -0.30
CA GLY A 24 -5.49 15.66 -0.96
C GLY A 24 -5.26 14.34 -0.22
N TRP A 25 -4.05 13.80 -0.36
CA TRP A 25 -3.62 12.54 0.24
C TRP A 25 -2.96 12.78 1.60
N THR A 26 -3.23 11.89 2.55
CA THR A 26 -2.59 11.90 3.87
C THR A 26 -1.91 10.55 4.08
N GLY A 27 -0.68 10.58 4.57
CA GLY A 27 0.06 9.39 4.96
C GLY A 27 0.55 9.49 6.38
N ARG A 28 0.62 8.34 7.05
CA ARG A 28 1.12 8.21 8.42
C ARG A 28 2.04 6.99 8.50
N LEU A 29 3.16 7.11 9.19
CA LEU A 29 3.98 5.95 9.55
C LEU A 29 3.23 5.06 10.56
N PHE A 30 3.61 3.80 10.71
CA PHE A 30 3.02 2.93 11.73
C PHE A 30 3.75 3.09 13.08
N GLY A 31 3.03 3.42 14.16
CA GLY A 31 3.60 3.59 15.51
C GLY A 31 2.80 4.50 16.44
N VAL A 32 3.33 4.76 17.65
CA VAL A 32 2.74 5.74 18.61
C VAL A 32 3.13 7.16 18.21
N GLU A 33 2.13 8.04 18.05
CA GLU A 33 2.20 9.41 17.49
C GLU A 33 2.97 9.48 16.16
N PRO A 34 2.43 8.85 15.11
CA PRO A 34 3.15 8.76 13.86
C PRO A 34 3.21 10.12 13.16
N PRO A 35 4.36 10.46 12.58
CA PRO A 35 4.47 11.60 11.68
C PRO A 35 3.45 11.49 10.55
N GLU A 36 2.84 12.63 10.22
CA GLU A 36 1.91 12.74 9.11
C GLU A 36 2.57 13.48 7.95
N ALA A 37 2.17 13.11 6.74
CA ALA A 37 2.54 13.80 5.52
C ALA A 37 1.30 14.05 4.67
N PHE A 38 1.27 15.20 4.01
CA PHE A 38 0.21 15.60 3.09
C PHE A 38 0.79 15.79 1.70
N GLY A 39 0.01 15.48 0.67
CA GLY A 39 0.45 15.63 -0.71
C GLY A 39 -0.69 15.57 -1.71
N ASN A 40 -0.44 16.09 -2.91
CA ASN A 40 -1.41 16.07 -4.01
C ASN A 40 -1.57 14.66 -4.61
N ASP A 41 -0.59 13.79 -4.39
CA ASP A 41 -0.62 12.38 -4.81
C ASP A 41 0.10 11.48 -3.79
N VAL A 42 -0.08 10.17 -3.96
CA VAL A 42 0.55 9.13 -3.13
C VAL A 42 2.08 9.21 -3.15
N GLN A 43 2.67 9.62 -4.27
CA GLN A 43 4.13 9.70 -4.41
C GLN A 43 4.70 10.86 -3.57
N ALA A 44 4.06 12.02 -3.58
CA ALA A 44 4.43 13.17 -2.76
C ALA A 44 4.39 12.81 -1.27
N VAL A 45 3.30 12.16 -0.84
CA VAL A 45 3.16 11.68 0.55
C VAL A 45 4.29 10.72 0.91
N ARG A 46 4.60 9.72 0.08
CA ARG A 46 5.70 8.77 0.37
C ARG A 46 7.06 9.42 0.44
N THR A 47 7.33 10.38 -0.43
CA THR A 47 8.61 11.11 -0.42
C THR A 47 8.75 11.92 0.86
N ALA A 48 7.69 12.61 1.29
CA ALA A 48 7.68 13.34 2.55
C ALA A 48 7.85 12.41 3.76
N LEU A 49 7.16 11.26 3.80
CA LEU A 49 7.35 10.27 4.86
C LEU A 49 8.77 9.70 4.87
N ALA A 50 9.37 9.42 3.70
CA ALA A 50 10.75 8.95 3.61
C ALA A 50 11.76 9.97 4.15
N ALA A 51 11.56 11.26 3.82
CA ALA A 51 12.39 12.35 4.35
C ALA A 51 12.25 12.47 5.88
N GLN A 52 11.04 12.32 6.42
CA GLN A 52 10.81 12.32 7.87
C GLN A 52 11.52 11.14 8.57
N VAL A 53 11.46 9.94 7.99
CA VAL A 53 12.20 8.77 8.51
C VAL A 53 13.71 9.03 8.47
N TRP A 54 14.21 9.64 7.40
CA TRP A 54 15.62 9.97 7.28
C TRP A 54 16.08 10.97 8.34
N ALA A 55 15.29 12.03 8.58
CA ALA A 55 15.55 12.97 9.67
C ALA A 55 15.60 12.27 11.05
N MET A 56 14.69 11.33 11.30
CA MET A 56 14.70 10.54 12.54
C MET A 56 15.92 9.65 12.71
N VAL A 57 16.45 9.11 11.61
CA VAL A 57 17.72 8.36 11.61
C VAL A 57 18.87 9.30 11.94
N GLN A 58 18.89 10.51 11.38
CA GLN A 58 19.92 11.52 11.65
C GLN A 58 19.87 12.03 13.10
N ASP A 59 18.67 12.20 13.66
CA ASP A 59 18.44 12.66 15.03
C ASP A 59 18.66 11.56 16.08
N GLY A 60 19.01 10.33 15.66
CA GLY A 60 19.27 9.21 16.57
C GLY A 60 18.02 8.62 17.24
N VAL A 61 16.82 8.97 16.75
CA VAL A 61 15.55 8.36 17.18
C VAL A 61 15.51 6.88 16.81
N VAL A 62 16.10 6.54 15.67
CA VAL A 62 16.31 5.16 15.24
C VAL A 62 17.67 4.69 15.78
N SER A 63 17.71 3.55 16.46
CA SER A 63 18.92 2.99 17.09
C SER A 63 19.89 2.36 16.07
N VAL A 64 20.17 3.05 14.96
CA VAL A 64 21.17 2.69 13.97
C VAL A 64 21.99 3.92 13.60
N PRO A 65 23.33 3.80 13.46
CA PRO A 65 24.14 4.92 13.00
C PRO A 65 23.74 5.34 11.59
N SER A 66 23.46 6.62 11.38
CA SER A 66 23.06 7.17 10.07
C SER A 66 24.08 6.86 8.96
N ALA A 67 25.37 6.80 9.30
CA ALA A 67 26.45 6.42 8.38
C ALA A 67 26.37 4.98 7.84
N THR A 68 25.50 4.13 8.40
CA THR A 68 25.28 2.75 7.95
C THR A 68 24.00 2.56 7.15
N VAL A 69 23.24 3.66 6.94
CA VAL A 69 21.96 3.65 6.24
C VAL A 69 22.11 4.32 4.87
N ASP A 70 22.00 3.52 3.82
CA ASP A 70 22.10 3.99 2.43
C ASP A 70 20.73 4.37 1.86
N SER A 71 19.65 3.80 2.41
CA SER A 71 18.32 4.03 1.88
C SER A 71 17.20 3.85 2.89
N VAL A 72 16.07 4.49 2.59
CA VAL A 72 14.80 4.33 3.31
C VAL A 72 13.80 3.66 2.38
N ARG A 73 13.20 2.57 2.82
CA ARG A 73 12.13 1.86 2.12
C ARG A 73 10.81 2.05 2.83
N ILE A 74 9.86 2.67 2.13
CA ILE A 74 8.48 2.83 2.59
C ILE A 74 7.63 1.70 2.02
N PHE A 75 7.02 0.91 2.89
CA PHE A 75 5.92 0.01 2.55
C PHE A 75 4.62 0.76 2.81
N ALA A 76 3.92 1.14 1.75
CA ALA A 76 2.69 1.89 1.85
C ALA A 76 1.49 1.01 1.54
N THR A 77 0.54 0.95 2.46
CA THR A 77 -0.79 0.39 2.25
C THR A 77 -1.73 1.50 1.82
N THR A 78 -2.37 1.32 0.67
CA THR A 78 -3.39 2.24 0.14
C THR A 78 -4.67 1.47 -0.13
N VAL A 79 -5.78 2.01 0.34
CA VAL A 79 -7.11 1.41 0.16
C VAL A 79 -7.72 1.95 -1.14
N TYR A 80 -8.17 1.05 -2.01
CA TYR A 80 -8.89 1.39 -3.25
C TYR A 80 -10.24 0.69 -3.25
N GLU A 81 -11.31 1.47 -3.41
CA GLU A 81 -12.67 0.97 -3.35
C GLU A 81 -13.28 0.83 -4.74
N TYR A 82 -13.98 -0.28 -4.95
CA TYR A 82 -14.69 -0.62 -6.19
C TYR A 82 -16.11 -1.05 -5.83
N SER A 83 -17.10 -0.26 -6.22
CA SER A 83 -18.50 -0.62 -5.99
C SER A 83 -18.88 -1.85 -6.82
N ARG A 84 -19.66 -2.75 -6.20
CA ARG A 84 -20.34 -3.82 -6.92
C ARG A 84 -21.50 -3.21 -7.70
N THR A 85 -21.80 -3.73 -8.89
CA THR A 85 -22.95 -3.29 -9.67
C THR A 85 -24.26 -3.83 -9.09
N GLY A 86 -25.33 -3.04 -9.06
CA GLY A 86 -26.67 -3.47 -8.62
C GLY A 86 -27.11 -2.88 -7.27
N GLU A 87 -28.26 -3.34 -6.75
CA GLU A 87 -28.85 -2.88 -5.48
C GLU A 87 -28.26 -3.59 -4.24
N HIS A 88 -26.94 -3.79 -4.23
CA HIS A 88 -26.24 -4.42 -3.10
C HIS A 88 -25.75 -3.36 -2.11
N SER A 89 -26.10 -3.51 -0.83
CA SER A 89 -25.86 -2.51 0.22
C SER A 89 -25.03 -3.02 1.39
N GLY A 90 -24.57 -4.27 1.34
CA GLY A 90 -23.73 -4.86 2.37
C GLY A 90 -22.32 -4.26 2.40
N ALA A 91 -21.53 -4.69 3.39
CA ALA A 91 -20.16 -4.23 3.55
C ALA A 91 -19.29 -4.60 2.32
N ALA A 92 -18.27 -3.79 2.07
CA ALA A 92 -17.26 -4.13 1.07
C ALA A 92 -16.39 -5.30 1.57
N VAL A 93 -16.06 -6.22 0.68
CA VAL A 93 -15.09 -7.29 0.94
C VAL A 93 -13.70 -6.71 0.86
N SER A 94 -12.95 -6.81 1.96
CA SER A 94 -11.59 -6.27 2.05
C SER A 94 -10.56 -7.34 1.69
N VAL A 95 -9.78 -7.11 0.64
CA VAL A 95 -8.76 -8.04 0.15
C VAL A 95 -7.37 -7.42 0.30
N PRO A 96 -6.48 -8.01 1.12
CA PRO A 96 -5.07 -7.63 1.16
C PRO A 96 -4.39 -7.97 -0.17
N CYS A 97 -3.74 -6.98 -0.78
CA CYS A 97 -3.05 -7.14 -2.05
C CYS A 97 -1.63 -6.59 -1.97
N VAL A 98 -0.78 -7.08 -2.85
CA VAL A 98 0.57 -6.56 -3.09
C VAL A 98 0.70 -6.15 -4.55
N ALA A 99 1.40 -5.05 -4.80
CA ALA A 99 1.82 -4.69 -6.14
C ALA A 99 3.28 -4.24 -6.17
N ASP A 100 4.01 -4.79 -7.13
CA ASP A 100 5.43 -4.54 -7.35
C ASP A 100 5.71 -4.21 -8.81
N ARG A 101 6.73 -3.38 -9.03
CA ARG A 101 7.31 -3.21 -10.36
C ARG A 101 8.07 -4.47 -10.75
N PHE A 102 7.96 -4.82 -12.03
CA PHE A 102 8.75 -5.86 -12.67
C PHE A 102 9.23 -5.35 -14.05
N PRO A 103 10.15 -6.05 -14.74
CA PRO A 103 10.77 -5.52 -15.97
C PRO A 103 9.81 -5.08 -17.08
N LYS A 104 8.59 -5.62 -17.14
CA LYS A 104 7.59 -5.29 -18.17
C LYS A 104 6.43 -4.42 -17.65
N GLY A 105 6.52 -3.85 -16.44
CA GLY A 105 5.50 -2.97 -15.88
C GLY A 105 5.24 -3.22 -14.40
N TRP A 106 3.96 -3.41 -14.05
CA TRP A 106 3.48 -3.68 -12.71
C TRP A 106 2.76 -5.02 -12.64
N LYS A 107 2.98 -5.74 -11.54
CA LYS A 107 2.27 -6.96 -11.19
C LYS A 107 1.53 -6.72 -9.88
N ALA A 108 0.24 -7.00 -9.84
CA ALA A 108 -0.60 -6.95 -8.65
C ALA A 108 -1.15 -8.35 -8.36
N ALA A 109 -1.20 -8.74 -7.09
CA ALA A 109 -1.73 -10.03 -6.65
C ALA A 109 -2.35 -9.91 -5.25
N ALA A 110 -3.22 -10.85 -4.89
CA ALA A 110 -3.62 -11.01 -3.49
C ALA A 110 -2.39 -11.39 -2.64
N ALA A 111 -2.23 -10.78 -1.46
CA ALA A 111 -1.06 -10.98 -0.60
C ALA A 111 -1.00 -12.40 -0.04
N THR A 112 -2.17 -12.97 0.21
CA THR A 112 -2.41 -14.38 0.51
C THR A 112 -3.48 -14.88 -0.46
N PRO A 113 -3.54 -16.20 -0.75
CA PRO A 113 -4.69 -16.76 -1.45
C PRO A 113 -5.95 -16.37 -0.68
N HIS A 114 -6.76 -15.48 -1.24
CA HIS A 114 -7.99 -15.05 -0.60
C HIS A 114 -9.03 -16.12 -0.87
N GLU A 115 -9.36 -16.91 0.15
CA GLU A 115 -10.37 -17.98 0.02
C GLU A 115 -10.04 -18.97 -1.11
N GLY A 116 -8.75 -19.31 -1.26
CA GLY A 116 -8.25 -20.20 -2.31
C GLY A 116 -8.04 -19.53 -3.68
N LEU A 117 -8.43 -18.25 -3.85
CA LEU A 117 -8.19 -17.50 -5.08
C LEU A 117 -6.74 -17.04 -5.17
N GLN A 118 -6.02 -17.55 -6.16
CA GLN A 118 -4.67 -17.08 -6.53
C GLN A 118 -4.74 -16.23 -7.80
N LEU A 119 -5.24 -15.00 -7.64
CA LEU A 119 -5.36 -14.05 -8.74
C LEU A 119 -4.14 -13.15 -8.84
N THR A 120 -3.76 -12.87 -10.07
CA THR A 120 -2.63 -12.02 -10.42
C THR A 120 -2.96 -11.27 -11.68
N ALA A 121 -2.69 -9.98 -11.69
CA ALA A 121 -2.83 -9.14 -12.85
C ALA A 121 -1.52 -8.41 -13.17
N VAL A 122 -1.32 -8.11 -14.45
CA VAL A 122 -0.17 -7.33 -14.94
C VAL A 122 -0.68 -6.17 -15.78
N GLY A 123 0.04 -5.06 -15.74
CA GLY A 123 -0.24 -3.88 -16.55
C GLY A 123 1.00 -3.00 -16.72
N PRO A 124 1.06 -2.14 -17.74
CA PRO A 124 2.16 -1.21 -17.93
C PRO A 124 2.23 -0.16 -16.80
N THR A 125 1.09 0.20 -16.22
CA THR A 125 0.99 1.10 -15.07
C THR A 125 0.47 0.39 -13.81
N PHE A 126 0.72 1.00 -12.64
CA PHE A 126 0.18 0.51 -11.38
C PHE A 126 -1.36 0.49 -11.40
N GLY A 127 -1.97 1.56 -11.93
CA GLY A 127 -3.43 1.67 -12.04
C GLY A 127 -4.01 0.53 -12.86
N GLU A 128 -3.42 0.25 -14.03
CA GLU A 128 -3.89 -0.85 -14.89
C GLU A 128 -3.73 -2.23 -14.24
N ALA A 129 -2.60 -2.52 -13.58
CA ALA A 129 -2.42 -3.79 -12.88
C ALA A 129 -3.41 -3.94 -11.71
N ARG A 130 -3.64 -2.86 -10.95
CA ARG A 130 -4.60 -2.80 -9.84
C ARG A 130 -6.04 -3.01 -10.32
N ASP A 131 -6.45 -2.30 -11.37
CA ASP A 131 -7.82 -2.33 -11.89
C ASP A 131 -8.14 -3.68 -12.56
N ALA A 132 -7.15 -4.27 -13.25
CA ALA A 132 -7.26 -5.62 -13.76
C ALA A 132 -7.39 -6.66 -12.63
N LEU A 133 -6.63 -6.53 -11.53
CA LEU A 133 -6.80 -7.40 -10.36
C LEU A 133 -8.18 -7.22 -9.71
N ALA A 134 -8.62 -5.97 -9.55
CA ALA A 134 -9.94 -5.65 -9.00
C ALA A 134 -11.05 -6.33 -9.82
N THR A 135 -10.95 -6.28 -11.14
CA THR A 135 -11.92 -6.91 -12.05
C THR A 135 -11.95 -8.42 -11.88
N GLN A 136 -10.77 -9.07 -11.83
CA GLN A 136 -10.68 -10.52 -11.60
C GLN A 136 -11.27 -10.92 -10.25
N LEU A 137 -10.99 -10.16 -9.19
CA LEU A 137 -11.51 -10.42 -7.84
C LEU A 137 -13.02 -10.22 -7.78
N LEU A 138 -13.55 -9.13 -8.33
CA LEU A 138 -15.00 -8.92 -8.41
C LEU A 138 -15.68 -10.09 -9.10
N MET A 139 -15.19 -10.52 -10.27
CA MET A 139 -15.73 -11.67 -10.99
C MET A 139 -15.65 -12.97 -10.17
N ALA A 140 -14.54 -13.22 -9.49
CA ALA A 140 -14.36 -14.43 -8.69
C ALA A 140 -15.28 -14.46 -7.46
N LEU A 141 -15.49 -13.31 -6.80
CA LEU A 141 -16.40 -13.17 -5.66
C LEU A 141 -17.85 -13.37 -6.08
N GLU A 142 -18.25 -12.94 -7.29
CA GLU A 142 -19.60 -13.15 -7.85
C GLU A 142 -19.91 -14.63 -8.14
N VAL A 143 -18.91 -15.41 -8.55
CA VAL A 143 -19.10 -16.82 -8.99
C VAL A 143 -19.19 -17.80 -7.80
N GLY A 144 -19.00 -17.32 -6.57
CA GLY A 144 -19.36 -18.08 -5.37
C GLY A 144 -18.16 -18.51 -4.53
N VAL A 145 -17.48 -17.53 -3.94
CA VAL A 145 -16.67 -17.80 -2.74
C VAL A 145 -17.64 -17.96 -1.57
N GLU A 146 -17.76 -19.18 -1.02
CA GLU A 146 -18.78 -19.53 -0.01
C GLU A 146 -18.78 -18.63 1.24
N THR A 147 -17.66 -17.98 1.55
CA THR A 147 -17.50 -17.11 2.72
C THR A 147 -17.94 -15.67 2.47
N VAL A 148 -18.27 -15.29 1.23
CA VAL A 148 -18.70 -13.93 0.88
C VAL A 148 -20.21 -13.80 1.10
N PRO A 149 -20.68 -12.84 1.93
CA PRO A 149 -22.10 -12.59 2.12
C PRO A 149 -22.78 -12.27 0.79
N SER A 150 -23.96 -12.82 0.52
CA SER A 150 -24.67 -12.60 -0.75
C SER A 150 -25.00 -11.12 -1.05
N ASP A 151 -25.10 -10.30 -0.01
CA ASP A 151 -25.47 -8.89 -0.05
C ASP A 151 -24.28 -7.92 -0.09
N TRP A 152 -23.03 -8.40 -0.17
CA TRP A 152 -21.83 -7.55 -0.19
C TRP A 152 -21.90 -6.44 -1.26
N GLY A 153 -21.45 -5.23 -0.88
CA GLY A 153 -21.66 -4.00 -1.67
C GLY A 153 -20.48 -3.56 -2.56
N GLY A 154 -19.31 -4.19 -2.42
CA GLY A 154 -18.13 -3.82 -3.21
C GLY A 154 -16.83 -4.44 -2.74
N LEU A 155 -15.75 -4.10 -3.40
CA LEU A 155 -14.40 -4.60 -3.12
C LEU A 155 -13.53 -3.46 -2.59
N SER A 156 -12.87 -3.70 -1.46
CA SER A 156 -11.85 -2.83 -0.91
C SER A 156 -10.48 -3.49 -1.06
N LEU A 157 -9.68 -3.01 -2.00
CA LEU A 157 -8.32 -3.47 -2.21
C LEU A 157 -7.36 -2.75 -1.26
N MET A 158 -6.86 -3.47 -0.26
CA MET A 158 -5.81 -2.98 0.62
C MET A 158 -4.46 -3.25 -0.03
N MET A 159 -4.05 -2.35 -0.90
CA MET A 159 -2.89 -2.53 -1.77
C MET A 159 -1.60 -2.07 -1.09
N ARG A 160 -0.72 -3.03 -0.79
CA ARG A 160 0.63 -2.79 -0.29
C ARG A 160 1.60 -2.66 -1.45
N THR A 161 2.33 -1.56 -1.48
CA THR A 161 3.42 -1.33 -2.44
C THR A 161 4.65 -0.83 -1.71
N ARG A 162 5.82 -0.99 -2.30
CA ARG A 162 7.07 -0.50 -1.71
C ARG A 162 7.79 0.47 -2.64
N LYS A 163 8.49 1.43 -2.03
CA LYS A 163 9.45 2.29 -2.74
C LYS A 163 10.66 2.53 -1.86
N THR A 164 11.83 2.33 -2.46
CA THR A 164 13.13 2.61 -1.83
C THR A 164 13.62 3.97 -2.31
N TYR A 165 14.10 4.77 -1.38
CA TYR A 165 14.64 6.12 -1.57
C TYR A 165 16.08 6.13 -1.07
N GLN A 166 17.00 6.64 -1.88
CA GLN A 166 18.40 6.76 -1.47
C GLN A 166 18.52 7.87 -0.44
N ALA A 167 19.28 7.63 0.64
CA ALA A 167 19.48 8.59 1.72
C ALA A 167 20.10 9.91 1.23
N THR A 168 20.91 9.86 0.17
CA THR A 168 21.50 11.05 -0.48
C THR A 168 20.52 11.88 -1.29
N ALA A 169 19.34 11.33 -1.60
CA ALA A 169 18.28 11.98 -2.36
C ALA A 169 17.07 12.36 -1.49
N LEU A 170 17.19 12.22 -0.17
CA LEU A 170 16.18 12.53 0.84
C LEU A 170 16.56 13.76 1.67
#